data_AF-A0A1A7PN81-F1
#
_entry.id   AF-A0A1A7PN81-F1
#
_cell.length_a   1.000
_cell.length_b   1.000
_cell.length_c   1.000
_cell.angle_alpha   90.00
_cell.angle_beta   90.00
_cell.angle_gamma   90.00
#
_symmetry.space_group_name_H-M   'P 1'
#
loop_
_entity.id
_entity.type
_entity.pdbx_description
1 polymer ?
#
loop_
_entity_poly.entity_id
_entity_poly.type
_entity_poly.pdbx_seq_one_letter_code
_entity_poly.pdbx_strand_id
1 'polypeptide(L)'
;MNNFVIFFFSLFFLVYSYFTSQLQSRLVKQALQKTTLKHPVFIPNPIYRNLLLFFTTIYLVAFFFLPHSITGFNALTIGFILIAQLKDLHHWELLSRYPLQLYYIVQFAFAITYVYLGILCIMPSLSQ
;
A
#
# COMPACT_ATOMS: atom_id res chain seq x y z
N MET A 1 -12.29 18.69 4.28
CA MET A 1 -11.09 18.40 3.46
C MET A 1 -11.49 18.44 1.99
N ASN A 2 -10.66 18.96 1.08
CA ASN A 2 -11.07 19.09 -0.32
C ASN A 2 -11.12 17.72 -1.00
N ASN A 3 -12.31 17.25 -1.36
CA ASN A 3 -12.54 15.93 -1.94
C ASN A 3 -11.72 15.69 -3.22
N PHE A 4 -11.50 16.71 -4.04
CA PHE A 4 -10.64 16.61 -5.21
C PHE A 4 -9.17 16.31 -4.87
N VAL A 5 -8.65 16.89 -3.79
CA VAL A 5 -7.26 16.67 -3.37
C VAL A 5 -7.05 15.22 -2.95
N ILE A 6 -8.00 14.65 -2.20
CA ILE A 6 -7.95 13.24 -1.79
C ILE A 6 -7.99 12.32 -3.01
N PHE A 7 -8.88 12.61 -3.96
CA PHE A 7 -9.00 11.84 -5.19
C PHE A 7 -7.68 11.82 -5.99
N PHE A 8 -7.09 12.98 -6.27
CA PHE A 8 -5.83 13.06 -7.00
C PHE A 8 -4.66 12.43 -6.22
N PHE A 9 -4.65 12.55 -4.89
CA PHE A 9 -3.68 11.88 -4.04
C PHE A 9 -3.79 10.35 -4.15
N SER A 10 -5.01 9.81 -4.09
CA SER A 10 -5.25 8.37 -4.23
C SER A 10 -4.96 7.85 -5.63
N LEU A 11 -5.23 8.66 -6.67
CA LEU A 11 -4.86 8.34 -8.04
C LEU A 11 -3.33 8.29 -8.20
N PHE A 12 -2.63 9.28 -7.68
CA PHE A 12 -1.17 9.30 -7.65
C PHE A 12 -0.62 8.08 -6.91
N PHE A 13 -1.18 7.74 -5.75
CA PHE A 13 -0.80 6.56 -4.98
C PHE A 13 -1.02 5.25 -5.74
N LEU A 14 -2.11 5.10 -6.49
CA LEU A 14 -2.35 3.93 -7.34
C LEU A 14 -1.24 3.77 -8.39
N VAL A 15 -0.90 4.86 -9.09
CA VAL A 15 0.16 4.85 -10.12
C VAL A 15 1.52 4.58 -9.49
N TYR A 16 1.82 5.22 -8.37
CA TYR A 16 3.05 5.02 -7.61
C TYR A 16 3.22 3.56 -7.18
N SER A 17 2.21 3.00 -6.51
CA SER A 17 2.24 1.62 -6.01
C SER A 17 2.39 0.59 -7.14
N TYR A 18 1.76 0.83 -8.29
CA TYR A 18 1.96 0.00 -9.47
C TYR A 18 3.42 0.05 -9.93
N PHE A 19 4.01 1.23 -10.09
CA PHE A 19 5.38 1.38 -10.58
C PHE A 19 6.41 0.78 -9.61
N THR A 20 6.30 1.09 -8.32
CA THR A 20 7.22 0.57 -7.30
C THR A 20 7.17 -0.94 -7.18
N SER A 21 5.97 -1.54 -7.32
CA SER A 21 5.82 -3.00 -7.26
C SER A 21 6.54 -3.70 -8.42
N GLN A 22 6.58 -3.08 -9.60
CA GLN A 22 7.34 -3.60 -10.74
C GLN A 22 8.85 -3.50 -10.48
N LEU A 23 9.31 -2.36 -9.97
CA LEU A 23 10.72 -2.18 -9.60
C LEU A 23 11.17 -3.16 -8.52
N GLN A 24 10.39 -3.32 -7.45
CA GLN A 24 10.69 -4.24 -6.37
C GLN A 24 10.81 -5.68 -6.89
N SER A 25 9.88 -6.13 -7.74
CA SER A 25 9.94 -7.49 -8.31
C SER A 25 11.21 -7.72 -9.15
N ARG A 26 11.68 -6.71 -9.88
CA ARG A 26 12.92 -6.78 -10.67
C ARG A 26 14.15 -6.82 -9.76
N LEU A 27 14.20 -5.97 -8.74
CA LEU A 27 15.29 -5.92 -7.76
C LEU A 27 15.40 -7.24 -6.98
N VAL A 28 14.26 -7.81 -6.57
CA VAL A 28 14.22 -9.11 -5.89
C VAL A 28 14.70 -10.22 -6.82
N LYS A 29 14.28 -10.25 -8.09
CA LYS A 29 14.79 -11.23 -9.07
C LYS A 29 16.30 -11.11 -9.28
N GLN A 30 16.83 -9.90 -9.35
CA GLN A 30 18.27 -9.66 -9.44
C GLN A 30 19.03 -10.09 -8.18
N ALA A 31 18.43 -9.89 -6.99
CA ALA A 31 18.98 -10.37 -5.73
C ALA A 31 19.01 -11.91 -5.70
N LEU A 32 17.90 -12.56 -6.06
CA LEU A 32 17.77 -14.02 -6.15
C LEU A 32 18.81 -14.67 -7.07
N GLN A 33 19.12 -14.04 -8.21
CA GLN A 33 20.16 -14.52 -9.14
C GLN A 33 21.58 -14.46 -8.55
N LYS A 34 21.79 -13.59 -7.56
CA LYS A 34 23.10 -13.37 -6.91
C LYS A 34 23.20 -14.04 -5.53
N THR A 35 22.10 -14.54 -4.98
CA THR A 35 22.06 -15.17 -3.65
C THR A 35 22.50 -16.62 -3.71
N THR A 36 23.35 -17.02 -2.76
CA THR A 36 23.75 -18.41 -2.50
C THR A 36 22.80 -19.14 -1.54
N LEU A 37 21.67 -18.53 -1.18
CA LEU A 37 20.67 -19.10 -0.29
C LEU A 37 20.04 -20.36 -0.90
N LYS A 38 20.03 -21.44 -0.12
CA LYS A 38 19.49 -22.76 -0.53
C LYS A 38 17.97 -22.74 -0.72
N HIS A 39 17.26 -21.92 0.05
CA HIS A 39 15.80 -21.75 0.02
C HIS A 39 15.40 -20.28 0.22
N PRO A 40 15.55 -19.43 -0.81
CA PRO A 40 15.16 -18.04 -0.67
C PRO A 40 13.63 -17.92 -0.71
N VAL A 41 13.00 -17.80 0.46
CA VAL A 41 11.56 -17.49 0.61
C VAL A 41 11.33 -15.97 0.48
N PHE A 42 11.98 -15.36 -0.50
CA PHE A 42 12.06 -13.90 -0.67
C PHE A 42 11.02 -13.35 -1.67
N ILE A 43 10.00 -14.13 -2.01
CA ILE A 43 9.06 -13.76 -3.06
C ILE A 43 8.10 -12.71 -2.49
N PRO A 44 8.14 -11.43 -2.93
CA PRO A 44 7.14 -10.45 -2.52
C PRO A 44 5.77 -11.00 -2.87
N ASN A 45 4.89 -11.10 -1.87
CA ASN A 45 3.67 -11.85 -2.04
C ASN A 45 2.75 -11.12 -3.05
N PRO A 46 2.52 -11.70 -4.24
CA PRO A 46 1.74 -11.03 -5.29
C PRO A 46 0.30 -10.78 -4.86
N ILE A 47 -0.22 -11.54 -3.88
CA ILE A 47 -1.57 -11.40 -3.37
C ILE A 47 -1.78 -10.03 -2.75
N TYR A 48 -0.93 -9.61 -1.81
CA TYR A 48 -1.12 -8.31 -1.14
C TYR A 48 -0.96 -7.14 -2.10
N ARG A 49 -0.06 -7.25 -3.08
CA ARG A 49 0.09 -6.25 -4.15
C ARG A 49 -1.20 -6.12 -4.95
N ASN A 50 -1.77 -7.24 -5.39
CA ASN A 50 -2.98 -7.23 -6.19
C ASN A 50 -4.18 -6.74 -5.38
N LEU A 51 -4.27 -7.12 -4.10
CA LEU A 51 -5.29 -6.60 -3.19
C LEU A 51 -5.15 -5.07 -3.02
N LEU A 52 -3.93 -4.56 -2.83
CA LEU A 52 -3.71 -3.11 -2.69
C LEU A 52 -4.19 -2.35 -3.92
N LEU A 53 -3.82 -2.81 -5.12
CA LEU A 53 -4.26 -2.18 -6.38
C LEU A 53 -5.78 -2.26 -6.52
N PHE A 54 -6.36 -3.44 -6.28
CA PHE A 54 -7.79 -3.67 -6.38
C PHE A 54 -8.60 -2.79 -5.44
N PHE A 55 -8.27 -2.76 -4.15
CA PHE A 55 -8.98 -1.94 -3.17
C PHE A 55 -8.78 -0.44 -3.40
N THR A 56 -7.61 -0.02 -3.89
CA THR A 56 -7.36 1.38 -4.26
C THR A 56 -8.19 1.79 -5.49
N THR A 57 -8.33 0.90 -6.49
CA THR A 57 -9.23 1.14 -7.62
C THR A 57 -10.69 1.22 -7.16
N ILE A 58 -11.13 0.29 -6.30
CA ILE A 58 -12.48 0.36 -5.71
C ILE A 58 -12.66 1.66 -4.93
N TYR A 59 -11.64 2.12 -4.18
CA TYR A 59 -11.71 3.37 -3.43
C TYR A 59 -11.93 4.58 -4.33
N LEU A 60 -11.21 4.66 -5.45
CA LEU A 60 -11.39 5.72 -6.45
C LEU A 60 -12.77 5.70 -7.09
N VAL A 61 -13.31 4.52 -7.39
CA VAL A 61 -14.68 4.39 -7.92
C VAL A 61 -15.70 4.75 -6.84
N ALA A 62 -15.54 4.21 -5.64
CA ALA A 62 -16.42 4.44 -4.50
C ALA A 62 -16.50 5.92 -4.11
N PHE A 63 -15.42 6.67 -4.34
CA PHE A 63 -15.38 8.11 -4.10
C PHE A 63 -16.48 8.88 -4.85
N PHE A 64 -16.91 8.41 -6.04
CA PHE A 64 -17.96 9.06 -6.83
C PHE A 64 -19.37 8.53 -6.52
N PHE A 65 -19.48 7.25 -6.15
CA PHE A 65 -20.79 6.56 -6.09
C PHE A 65 -21.28 6.26 -4.67
N LEU A 66 -20.39 6.22 -3.67
CA LEU A 66 -20.71 5.74 -2.33
C LEU A 66 -20.66 6.85 -1.27
N PRO A 67 -21.46 6.71 -0.18
CA PRO A 67 -21.42 7.61 0.96
C PRO A 67 -20.07 7.55 1.69
N HIS A 68 -19.71 8.66 2.33
CA HIS A 68 -18.39 8.86 2.96
C HIS A 68 -18.02 7.81 4.02
N SER A 69 -19.01 7.26 4.73
CA SER A 69 -18.79 6.19 5.72
C SER A 69 -18.24 4.92 5.08
N ILE A 70 -18.80 4.47 3.95
CA ILE A 70 -18.36 3.26 3.25
C ILE A 70 -16.99 3.48 2.61
N THR A 71 -16.74 4.67 2.05
CA THR A 71 -15.40 5.01 1.54
C THR A 71 -14.35 5.02 2.66
N GLY A 72 -14.73 5.41 3.88
CA GLY A 72 -13.85 5.39 5.05
C GLY A 72 -13.38 3.98 5.43
N PHE A 73 -14.28 2.99 5.41
CA PHE A 73 -13.90 1.60 5.65
C PHE A 73 -12.93 1.08 4.58
N ASN A 74 -13.15 1.44 3.32
CA ASN A 74 -12.23 1.04 2.25
C ASN A 74 -10.84 1.70 2.41
N ALA A 75 -10.78 2.97 2.85
CA ALA A 75 -9.51 3.61 3.19
C ALA A 75 -8.78 2.89 4.33
N LEU A 76 -9.48 2.43 5.38
CA LEU A 76 -8.89 1.59 6.42
C LEU A 76 -8.36 0.26 5.86
N THR A 77 -9.10 -0.39 4.95
CA THR A 77 -8.67 -1.63 4.29
C THR A 77 -7.34 -1.42 3.55
N ILE A 78 -7.21 -0.32 2.79
CA ILE A 78 -5.96 0.04 2.10
C ILE A 78 -4.83 0.23 3.10
N GLY A 79 -5.08 0.97 4.19
CA GLY A 79 -4.10 1.19 5.26
C GLY A 79 -3.61 -0.12 5.90
N PHE A 80 -4.52 -1.05 6.23
CA PHE A 80 -4.16 -2.34 6.81
C PHE A 80 -3.44 -3.27 5.83
N ILE A 81 -3.81 -3.26 4.55
CA ILE A 81 -3.08 -4.03 3.52
C ILE A 81 -1.64 -3.53 3.43
N LEU A 82 -1.42 -2.21 3.48
CA LEU A 82 -0.07 -1.64 3.48
C LEU A 82 0.73 -2.11 4.69
N ILE A 83 0.14 -2.06 5.90
CA ILE A 83 0.78 -2.57 7.12
C ILE A 83 1.08 -4.07 7.01
N ALA A 84 0.18 -4.86 6.42
CA ALA A 84 0.40 -6.29 6.23
C ALA A 84 1.57 -6.57 5.25
N GLN A 85 1.75 -5.75 4.23
CA GLN A 85 2.89 -5.82 3.30
C GLN A 85 4.22 -5.45 3.97
N LEU A 86 4.22 -4.64 5.03
CA LEU A 86 5.43 -4.38 5.80
C LEU A 86 5.96 -5.64 6.50
N LYS A 87 5.20 -6.73 6.64
CA LYS A 87 5.75 -7.98 7.23
C LYS A 87 6.94 -8.52 6.43
N ASP A 88 7.01 -8.20 5.14
CA ASP A 88 8.10 -8.57 4.25
C ASP A 88 9.45 -7.90 4.65
N LEU A 89 9.45 -6.99 5.64
CA LEU A 89 10.66 -6.44 6.30
C LEU A 89 11.53 -7.50 7.00
N HIS A 90 11.02 -8.70 7.28
CA HIS A 90 11.73 -9.70 8.09
C HIS A 90 13.08 -10.13 7.51
N HIS A 91 13.33 -9.89 6.24
CA HIS A 91 14.58 -10.29 5.62
C HIS A 91 15.63 -9.16 5.63
N TRP A 92 16.54 -9.24 6.60
CA TRP A 92 17.68 -8.33 6.78
C TRP A 92 18.51 -8.11 5.51
N GLU A 93 18.67 -9.13 4.67
CA GLU A 93 19.44 -9.04 3.42
C GLU A 93 18.81 -8.08 2.39
N LEU A 94 17.47 -7.98 2.38
CA LEU A 94 16.75 -7.04 1.52
C LEU A 94 16.80 -5.62 2.08
N LEU A 95 16.75 -5.50 3.41
CA LEU A 95 16.77 -4.23 4.12
C LEU A 95 18.13 -3.53 3.99
N SER A 96 19.23 -4.23 3.69
CA SER A 96 20.54 -3.62 3.48
C SER A 96 20.60 -2.73 2.22
N ARG A 97 19.63 -2.87 1.29
CA ARG A 97 19.56 -2.05 0.08
C ARG A 97 18.79 -0.75 0.35
N TYR A 98 19.51 0.37 0.30
CA TYR A 98 18.95 1.72 0.42
C TYR A 98 17.64 1.99 -0.38
N PRO A 99 17.49 1.61 -1.66
CA PRO A 99 16.24 1.87 -2.40
C PRO A 99 15.03 1.10 -1.86
N LEU A 100 15.25 -0.06 -1.24
CA LEU A 100 14.18 -0.85 -0.61
C LEU A 100 13.77 -0.26 0.75
N GLN A 101 14.72 0.27 1.53
CA GLN A 101 14.42 0.98 2.78
C GLN A 101 13.52 2.20 2.54
N LEU A 102 13.87 3.03 1.56
CA LEU A 102 13.06 4.20 1.19
C LEU A 102 11.65 3.81 0.74
N TYR A 103 11.53 2.74 -0.04
CA TYR A 103 10.23 2.20 -0.44
C TYR A 103 9.36 1.86 0.77
N TYR A 104 9.90 1.14 1.76
CA TYR A 104 9.15 0.78 2.96
C TYR A 104 8.79 1.99 3.84
N ILE A 105 9.67 2.98 3.97
CA ILE A 105 9.38 4.21 4.71
C ILE A 105 8.22 4.97 4.07
N VAL A 106 8.25 5.13 2.74
CA VAL A 106 7.19 5.79 1.99
C VAL A 106 5.89 5.00 2.10
N GLN A 107 5.96 3.67 1.99
CA GLN A 107 4.82 2.77 2.16
C GLN A 107 4.18 2.89 3.55
N PHE A 108 4.99 2.98 4.60
CA PHE A 108 4.52 3.18 5.97
C PHE A 108 3.82 4.53 6.15
N ALA A 109 4.40 5.60 5.58
CA ALA A 109 3.78 6.92 5.60
C ALA A 109 2.39 6.90 4.93
N PHE A 110 2.27 6.28 3.76
CA PHE A 110 0.98 6.08 3.09
C PHE A 110 0.00 5.26 3.94
N ALA A 111 0.47 4.22 4.63
CA ALA A 111 -0.37 3.41 5.51
C ALA A 111 -1.01 4.25 6.62
N ILE A 112 -0.21 5.08 7.30
CA ILE A 112 -0.70 6.00 8.33
C ILE A 112 -1.69 6.99 7.74
N THR A 113 -1.41 7.56 6.56
CA THR A 113 -2.31 8.50 5.88
C THR A 113 -3.67 7.86 5.59
N TYR A 114 -3.70 6.64 5.05
CA TYR A 114 -4.96 5.95 4.73
C TYR A 114 -5.73 5.53 5.98
N VAL A 115 -5.05 5.11 7.05
CA VAL A 115 -5.70 4.84 8.34
C VAL A 115 -6.34 6.11 8.90
N TYR A 116 -5.61 7.22 8.88
CA TYR A 116 -6.12 8.52 9.34
C TYR A 116 -7.32 9.00 8.51
N LEU A 117 -7.25 8.89 7.19
CA LEU A 117 -8.37 9.19 6.27
C LEU A 117 -9.61 8.34 6.60
N GLY A 118 -9.41 7.03 6.83
CA GLY A 118 -10.50 6.13 7.18
C GLY A 118 -11.19 6.53 8.49
N ILE A 119 -10.42 6.83 9.53
CA ILE A 119 -10.96 7.28 10.83
C ILE A 119 -11.73 8.60 10.67
N LEU A 120 -11.18 9.57 9.94
CA LEU A 120 -11.85 10.85 9.69
C LEU A 120 -13.19 10.70 8.97
N CYS A 121 -13.30 9.76 8.03
CA CYS A 121 -14.54 9.50 7.30
C CYS A 121 -15.57 8.73 8.14
N ILE A 122 -15.13 7.87 9.07
CA ILE A 122 -16.01 7.02 9.87
C ILE A 122 -16.51 7.72 11.14
N MET A 123 -15.65 8.46 11.86
CA MET A 123 -16.00 9.08 13.14
C MET A 123 -17.29 9.93 13.12
N PRO A 124 -17.52 10.81 12.12
CA PRO A 124 -18.75 11.60 12.05
C PRO A 124 -20.02 10.77 11.86
N SER A 125 -19.90 9.55 11.32
CA SER A 125 -21.02 8.64 11.07
C SER A 125 -21.39 7.77 12.28
N LEU A 126 -20.52 7.67 13.27
CA LEU A 126 -20.75 6.92 14.51
C LEU A 126 -21.40 7.78 15.61
N SER A 127 -21.34 9.11 15.47
CA SER A 127 -21.89 10.09 16.41
C SER A 127 -23.32 10.54 16.09
N GLN A 128 -23.94 9.98 15.04
CA GLN A 128 -25.34 10.20 14.65
C GLN A 128 -26.18 8.99 15.05
#